data_AF-A0A5D2BZW8-F1
#
_entry.id   AF-A0A5D2BZW8-F1
#
_cell.length_a   1.000
_cell.length_b   1.000
_cell.length_c   1.000
_cell.angle_alpha   90.00
_cell.angle_beta   90.00
_cell.angle_gamma   90.00
#
_symmetry.space_group_name_H-M   'P 1'
#
loop_
_entity.id
_entity.type
_entity.pdbx_description
1 polymer ?
#
loop_
_entity_poly.entity_id
_entity_poly.type
_entity_poly.pdbx_seq_one_letter_code
_entity_poly.pdbx_strand_id
1 'polypeptide(L)'
;MEINVFKFCSGLRVLGHVMILLVAAIVGVSYYAVVFLTYGSQLLRGGFDSFLSFTIVIIFHVLLVLLLWSYIRVVLKDPGSVPENWRAVSGEESLEVGTSLAAAEDGFERRSRGGGYCIHCQNGKPPRCHHCSICQRCVLKMDHHCVWVVNCVGACNYKFFLLFLLYTFLETTMVTIVLLPSFINFFGEAKNHSSAAKSAIIFLAFDSVP
;
A
#
# COMPACT_ATOMS: atom_id res chain seq x y z
N MET A 1 -28.09 18.44 8.01
CA MET A 1 -27.23 18.48 6.80
C MET A 1 -27.02 17.04 6.38
N GLU A 2 -27.87 16.51 5.50
CA GLU A 2 -27.77 15.11 5.05
C GLU A 2 -26.58 14.97 4.11
N ILE A 3 -25.57 14.22 4.56
CA ILE A 3 -24.39 13.93 3.75
C ILE A 3 -24.84 12.95 2.66
N ASN A 4 -24.92 13.44 1.42
CA ASN A 4 -25.22 12.60 0.26
C ASN A 4 -24.13 11.54 0.11
N VAL A 5 -24.44 10.30 0.48
CA VAL A 5 -23.53 9.14 0.41
C VAL A 5 -22.92 8.99 -0.98
N PHE A 6 -23.68 9.31 -2.04
CA PHE A 6 -23.19 9.32 -3.43
C PHE A 6 -22.10 10.37 -3.69
N LYS A 7 -22.22 11.58 -3.12
CA LYS A 7 -21.16 12.62 -3.21
C LYS A 7 -19.93 12.23 -2.40
N PHE A 8 -20.12 11.60 -1.23
CA PHE A 8 -19.02 11.09 -0.40
C PHE A 8 -18.25 9.96 -1.10
N CYS A 9 -18.94 9.00 -1.72
CA CYS A 9 -18.33 7.94 -2.53
C CYS A 9 -17.61 8.49 -3.78
N SER A 10 -18.12 9.53 -4.42
CA SER A 10 -17.44 10.19 -5.54
C SER A 10 -16.17 10.93 -5.09
N GLY A 11 -16.20 11.60 -3.94
CA GLY A 11 -15.02 12.23 -3.33
C GLY A 11 -13.93 11.22 -2.98
N LEU A 12 -14.32 10.03 -2.51
CA LEU A 12 -13.38 8.94 -2.21
C LEU A 12 -12.67 8.40 -3.47
N ARG A 13 -13.32 8.39 -4.64
CA ARG A 13 -12.67 8.02 -5.92
C ARG A 13 -11.68 9.08 -6.36
N VAL A 14 -12.00 10.37 -6.21
CA VAL A 14 -11.07 11.47 -6.50
C VAL A 14 -9.85 11.38 -5.57
N LEU A 15 -10.08 11.14 -4.27
CA LEU A 15 -9.01 10.90 -3.30
C LEU A 15 -8.11 9.73 -3.72
N GLY A 16 -8.70 8.65 -4.24
CA GLY A 16 -7.94 7.52 -4.76
C GLY A 16 -6.99 7.90 -5.92
N HIS A 17 -7.45 8.69 -6.89
CA HIS A 17 -6.57 9.14 -7.99
C HIS A 17 -5.43 10.03 -7.49
N VAL A 18 -5.69 10.88 -6.50
CA VAL A 18 -4.64 11.67 -5.84
C VAL A 18 -3.59 10.76 -5.19
N MET A 19 -4.00 9.64 -4.57
CA MET A 19 -3.07 8.70 -3.97
C MET A 19 -2.19 8.00 -5.03
N ILE A 20 -2.74 7.62 -6.18
CA ILE A 20 -1.96 7.07 -7.30
C ILE A 20 -0.92 8.08 -7.79
N LEU A 21 -1.32 9.35 -7.97
CA LEU A 21 -0.41 10.42 -8.39
C LEU A 21 0.68 10.67 -7.35
N LEU A 22 0.35 10.62 -6.06
CA LEU A 22 1.33 10.74 -4.98
C LEU A 22 2.35 9.59 -5.01
N VAL A 23 1.90 8.34 -5.19
CA VAL A 23 2.80 7.19 -5.33
C VAL A 23 3.72 7.37 -6.55
N ALA A 24 3.17 7.78 -7.70
CA ALA A 24 3.96 8.05 -8.90
C ALA A 24 5.00 9.16 -8.68
N ALA A 25 4.62 10.23 -7.97
CA ALA A 25 5.53 11.33 -7.64
C ALA A 25 6.65 10.87 -6.70
N ILE A 26 6.34 10.09 -5.65
CA ILE A 26 7.34 9.55 -4.72
C ILE A 26 8.35 8.67 -5.48
N VAL A 27 7.86 7.76 -6.33
CA VAL A 27 8.70 6.91 -7.17
C VAL A 27 9.55 7.74 -8.15
N GLY A 28 8.99 8.78 -8.76
CA GLY A 28 9.73 9.66 -9.66
C GLY A 28 10.84 10.43 -8.96
N VAL A 29 10.56 10.97 -7.77
CA VAL A 29 11.56 11.70 -6.96
C VAL A 29 12.65 10.75 -6.46
N SER A 30 12.31 9.56 -5.98
CA SER A 30 13.30 8.57 -5.53
C SER A 30 14.19 8.11 -6.69
N TYR A 31 13.59 7.85 -7.86
CA TYR A 31 14.32 7.52 -9.08
C TYR A 31 15.32 8.63 -9.45
N TYR A 32 14.86 9.88 -9.45
CA TYR A 32 15.71 11.02 -9.77
C TYR A 32 16.89 11.16 -8.79
N ALA A 33 16.63 11.04 -7.49
CA ALA A 33 17.64 11.15 -6.44
C ALA A 33 18.70 10.03 -6.52
N VAL A 34 18.28 8.79 -6.74
CA VAL A 34 19.20 7.64 -6.79
C VAL A 34 19.99 7.64 -8.10
N VAL A 35 19.30 7.69 -9.24
CA VAL A 35 19.95 7.45 -10.54
C VAL A 35 20.73 8.68 -11.01
N PHE A 36 20.13 9.86 -10.96
CA PHE A 36 20.76 11.06 -11.51
C PHE A 36 21.63 11.79 -10.49
N LEU A 37 21.11 12.07 -9.29
CA LEU A 37 21.85 12.86 -8.30
C LEU A 37 22.98 12.07 -7.65
N THR A 38 22.73 10.82 -7.26
CA THR A 38 23.71 10.02 -6.50
C THR A 38 24.71 9.34 -7.42
N TYR A 39 24.24 8.60 -8.44
CA TYR A 39 25.10 7.78 -9.28
C TYR A 39 25.42 8.37 -10.65
N GLY A 40 24.74 9.41 -11.10
CA GLY A 40 24.90 9.95 -12.46
C GLY A 40 26.34 10.38 -12.77
N SER A 41 26.97 11.14 -11.88
CA SER A 41 28.37 11.58 -12.05
C SER A 41 29.37 10.43 -11.92
N GLN A 42 29.11 9.45 -11.06
CA GLN A 42 29.96 8.28 -10.83
C GLN A 42 29.96 7.31 -12.02
N LEU A 43 28.81 7.16 -12.68
CA LEU A 43 28.70 6.37 -13.91
C LEU A 43 29.44 7.02 -15.08
N LEU A 44 29.45 8.36 -15.17
CA LEU A 44 30.12 9.09 -16.24
C LEU A 44 31.65 9.17 -16.09
N ARG A 45 32.18 9.14 -14.86
CA ARG A 45 33.63 9.24 -14.60
C ARG A 45 34.43 7.99 -14.95
N GLY A 46 33.79 6.81 -15.02
CA GLY A 46 34.46 5.53 -15.27
C GLY A 46 35.31 5.04 -14.09
N GLY A 47 35.78 3.79 -14.17
CA GLY A 47 36.61 3.13 -13.15
C GLY A 47 35.88 2.04 -12.35
N PHE A 48 36.52 1.55 -11.28
CA PHE A 48 35.98 0.49 -10.42
C PHE A 48 34.72 0.92 -9.66
N ASP A 49 34.66 2.17 -9.19
CA ASP A 49 33.47 2.73 -8.53
C ASP A 49 32.26 2.80 -9.48
N SER A 50 32.49 2.97 -10.78
CA SER A 50 31.44 2.93 -11.79
C SER A 50 30.85 1.53 -11.96
N PHE A 51 31.62 0.46 -11.79
CA PHE A 51 31.11 -0.92 -11.86
C PHE A 51 30.19 -1.23 -10.67
N LEU A 52 30.58 -0.82 -9.46
CA LEU A 52 29.73 -0.96 -8.28
C LEU A 52 28.45 -0.13 -8.42
N SER A 53 28.58 1.14 -8.84
CA SER A 53 27.44 2.03 -9.11
C SER A 53 26.48 1.44 -10.15
N PHE A 54 27.02 0.88 -11.24
CA PHE A 54 26.23 0.24 -12.28
C PHE A 54 25.48 -0.98 -11.75
N THR A 55 26.14 -1.83 -10.96
CA THR A 55 25.53 -3.00 -10.34
C THR A 55 24.39 -2.62 -9.41
N ILE A 56 24.60 -1.61 -8.55
CA ILE A 56 23.57 -1.09 -7.65
C ILE A 56 22.40 -0.53 -8.46
N VAL A 57 22.65 0.28 -9.48
CA VAL A 57 21.61 0.85 -10.33
C VAL A 57 20.82 -0.24 -11.07
N ILE A 58 21.45 -1.34 -11.52
CA ILE A 58 20.72 -2.48 -12.09
C ILE A 58 19.78 -3.11 -11.06
N ILE A 59 20.27 -3.39 -9.85
CA ILE A 59 19.46 -3.99 -8.78
C ILE A 59 18.26 -3.08 -8.46
N PHE A 60 18.49 -1.77 -8.37
CA PHE A 60 17.44 -0.76 -8.19
C PHE A 60 16.39 -0.84 -9.28
N HIS A 61 16.78 -0.88 -10.56
CA HIS A 61 15.82 -0.98 -11.66
C HIS A 61 15.04 -2.30 -11.65
N VAL A 62 15.68 -3.42 -11.29
CA VAL A 62 14.99 -4.71 -11.16
C VAL A 62 13.94 -4.65 -10.05
N LEU A 63 14.29 -4.13 -8.87
CA LEU A 63 13.35 -3.97 -7.77
C LEU A 63 12.21 -3.00 -8.12
N LEU A 64 12.52 -1.88 -8.77
CA LEU A 64 11.54 -0.91 -9.23
C LEU A 64 10.56 -1.53 -10.24
N VAL A 65 11.04 -2.31 -11.21
CA VAL A 65 10.17 -3.02 -12.17
C VAL A 65 9.25 -4.00 -11.44
N LEU A 66 9.76 -4.76 -10.47
CA LEU A 66 8.96 -5.70 -9.68
C LEU A 66 7.91 -4.97 -8.80
N LEU A 67 8.28 -3.84 -8.21
CA LEU A 67 7.39 -2.96 -7.45
C LEU A 67 6.27 -2.42 -8.34
N LEU A 68 6.61 -1.80 -9.47
CA LEU A 68 5.62 -1.22 -10.39
C LEU A 68 4.72 -2.30 -10.98
N TRP A 69 5.29 -3.44 -11.36
CA TRP A 69 4.52 -4.57 -11.88
C TRP A 69 3.50 -5.06 -10.83
N SER A 70 3.95 -5.32 -9.61
CA SER A 70 3.05 -5.78 -8.54
C SER A 70 1.98 -4.74 -8.20
N TYR A 71 2.34 -3.45 -8.12
CA TYR A 71 1.40 -2.34 -7.90
C TYR A 71 0.32 -2.28 -8.98
N ILE A 72 0.71 -2.25 -10.26
CA ILE A 72 -0.23 -2.24 -11.40
C ILE A 72 -1.16 -3.45 -11.34
N ARG A 73 -0.62 -4.63 -11.00
CA ARG A 73 -1.42 -5.85 -10.87
C ARG A 73 -2.42 -5.79 -9.72
N VAL A 74 -2.14 -5.13 -8.61
CA VAL A 74 -3.12 -4.94 -7.53
C VAL A 74 -4.21 -3.96 -7.93
N VAL A 75 -3.82 -2.84 -8.54
CA VAL A 75 -4.75 -1.77 -8.95
C VAL A 75 -5.74 -2.30 -9.99
N LEU A 76 -5.25 -2.99 -11.02
CA LEU A 76 -6.07 -3.38 -12.18
C LEU A 76 -6.79 -4.72 -12.02
N LYS A 77 -6.32 -5.62 -11.14
CA LYS A 77 -6.92 -6.95 -10.99
C LYS A 77 -8.19 -6.88 -10.16
N ASP A 78 -9.27 -7.47 -10.66
CA ASP A 78 -10.49 -7.64 -9.87
C ASP A 78 -10.18 -8.45 -8.60
N PRO A 79 -10.55 -7.97 -7.39
CA PRO A 79 -10.31 -8.67 -6.12
C PRO A 79 -11.13 -9.95 -5.92
N GLY A 80 -12.13 -10.20 -6.78
CA GLY A 80 -13.02 -11.35 -6.73
C GLY A 80 -14.43 -10.95 -6.33
N SER A 81 -15.41 -11.25 -7.17
CA SER A 81 -16.85 -11.09 -6.91
C SER A 81 -17.51 -12.40 -6.51
N VAL A 82 -18.59 -12.32 -5.75
CA VAL A 82 -19.47 -13.47 -5.50
C VAL A 82 -20.28 -13.76 -6.77
N PRO A 83 -20.36 -15.02 -7.24
CA PRO A 83 -21.25 -15.40 -8.34
C PRO A 83 -22.71 -15.05 -8.04
N GLU A 84 -23.49 -14.76 -9.07
CA GLU A 84 -24.92 -14.54 -8.93
C GLU A 84 -25.62 -15.80 -8.39
N ASN A 85 -26.68 -15.59 -7.60
CA ASN A 85 -27.47 -16.66 -7.00
C ASN A 85 -26.64 -17.66 -6.17
N TRP A 86 -25.57 -17.19 -5.52
CA TRP A 86 -24.76 -18.05 -4.66
C TRP A 86 -25.63 -18.57 -3.51
N ARG A 87 -25.63 -19.90 -3.34
CA ARG A 87 -26.31 -20.58 -2.24
C ARG A 87 -25.26 -21.34 -1.44
N ALA A 88 -25.37 -21.28 -0.12
CA ALA A 88 -24.60 -22.18 0.72
C ALA A 88 -25.07 -23.60 0.41
N VAL A 89 -24.18 -24.47 -0.05
CA VAL A 89 -24.45 -25.90 -0.10
C VAL A 89 -24.67 -26.32 1.35
N SER A 90 -25.92 -26.61 1.72
CA SER A 90 -26.22 -27.25 3.00
C SER A 90 -25.48 -28.58 3.00
N GLY A 91 -24.68 -28.83 4.03
CA GLY A 91 -24.05 -30.13 4.25
C GLY A 91 -25.09 -31.17 4.66
N GLU A 92 -25.96 -31.56 3.73
CA GLU A 92 -26.98 -32.61 3.91
C GLU A 92 -26.68 -33.82 3.01
N GLU A 93 -25.43 -34.31 3.04
CA GLU A 93 -25.10 -35.69 2.61
C GLU A 93 -24.21 -36.43 3.62
N SER A 94 -24.08 -35.93 4.85
CA SER A 94 -23.42 -36.69 5.91
C SER A 94 -24.02 -36.36 7.28
N LEU A 95 -25.17 -36.98 7.58
CA LEU A 95 -25.62 -37.42 8.91
C LEU A 95 -27.13 -37.67 8.83
N GLU A 96 -27.51 -38.79 8.21
CA GLU A 96 -28.78 -39.40 8.56
C GLU A 96 -28.69 -39.92 10.01
N VAL A 97 -29.86 -39.93 10.67
CA VAL A 97 -30.20 -40.59 11.94
C VAL A 97 -29.99 -39.75 13.21
N GLY A 98 -31.09 -39.18 13.73
CA GLY A 98 -31.24 -38.95 15.18
C GLY A 98 -32.06 -37.75 15.65
N THR A 99 -33.38 -37.95 15.73
CA THR A 99 -34.23 -37.47 16.86
C THR A 99 -34.56 -35.97 16.98
N SER A 100 -35.65 -35.62 16.30
CA SER A 100 -36.82 -34.86 16.80
C SER A 100 -36.68 -33.66 17.77
N LEU A 101 -37.26 -32.54 17.33
CA LEU A 101 -38.11 -31.63 18.13
C LEU A 101 -37.44 -30.85 19.28
N ALA A 102 -36.45 -30.01 18.99
CA ALA A 102 -36.01 -28.95 19.93
C ALA A 102 -35.31 -27.73 19.30
N ALA A 103 -35.47 -27.45 17.99
CA ALA A 103 -34.61 -26.47 17.29
C ALA A 103 -35.34 -25.39 16.48
N ALA A 104 -36.64 -25.16 16.73
CA ALA A 104 -37.45 -24.28 15.88
C ALA A 104 -37.33 -22.78 16.18
N GLU A 105 -36.80 -22.35 17.34
CA GLU A 105 -36.85 -20.93 17.73
C GLU A 105 -35.50 -20.21 17.86
N ASP A 106 -34.35 -20.91 17.87
CA ASP A 106 -33.01 -20.27 17.97
C ASP A 106 -32.26 -20.17 16.62
N GLY A 107 -32.88 -20.65 15.52
CA GLY A 107 -32.23 -20.77 14.21
C GLY A 107 -32.17 -19.48 13.37
N PHE A 108 -33.03 -18.50 13.67
CA PHE A 108 -33.11 -17.26 12.88
C PHE A 108 -32.10 -16.20 13.35
N GLU A 109 -31.84 -16.12 14.66
CA GLU A 109 -30.94 -15.11 15.22
C GLU A 109 -29.45 -15.43 15.00
N ARG A 110 -29.08 -16.72 14.94
CA ARG A 110 -27.71 -17.14 14.58
C ARG A 110 -27.36 -16.93 13.11
N ARG A 111 -28.36 -16.91 12.21
CA ARG A 111 -28.16 -16.56 10.78
C ARG A 111 -27.87 -15.07 10.56
N SER A 112 -28.31 -14.20 11.48
CA SER A 112 -28.10 -12.75 11.41
C SER A 112 -26.74 -12.27 11.94
N ARG A 113 -26.06 -13.05 12.79
CA ARG A 113 -24.71 -12.69 13.29
C ARG A 113 -23.56 -13.28 12.46
N GLY A 114 -23.86 -14.24 11.57
CA GLY A 114 -22.88 -15.05 10.83
C GLY A 114 -23.07 -15.09 9.30
N GLY A 115 -23.75 -14.11 8.71
CA GLY A 115 -23.50 -13.65 7.33
C GLY A 115 -23.61 -14.68 6.21
N GLY A 116 -24.75 -15.36 6.07
CA GLY A 116 -25.07 -16.17 4.88
C GLY A 116 -25.67 -15.37 3.71
N TYR A 117 -26.01 -14.09 3.92
CA TYR A 117 -26.68 -13.26 2.93
C TYR A 117 -26.25 -11.79 3.05
N CYS A 118 -26.20 -11.08 1.91
CA CYS A 118 -25.94 -9.65 1.85
C CYS A 118 -27.19 -8.91 1.40
N ILE A 119 -27.74 -8.05 2.26
CA ILE A 119 -28.93 -7.23 1.97
C ILE A 119 -28.70 -6.20 0.86
N HIS A 120 -27.48 -5.65 0.73
CA HIS A 120 -27.18 -4.64 -0.28
C HIS A 120 -27.06 -5.25 -1.68
N CYS A 121 -26.46 -6.45 -1.77
CA CYS A 121 -26.31 -7.16 -3.03
C CYS A 121 -27.49 -8.10 -3.34
N GLN A 122 -28.42 -8.27 -2.40
CA GLN A 122 -29.52 -9.25 -2.46
C GLN A 122 -29.06 -10.66 -2.87
N ASN A 123 -27.89 -11.09 -2.39
CA ASN A 123 -27.26 -12.35 -2.77
C ASN A 123 -26.72 -13.09 -1.54
N GLY A 124 -26.63 -14.43 -1.66
CA GLY A 124 -25.97 -15.25 -0.66
C GLY A 124 -24.49 -14.88 -0.50
N LYS A 125 -23.97 -15.05 0.69
CA LYS A 125 -22.63 -14.60 1.08
C LYS A 125 -21.74 -15.82 1.40
N PRO A 126 -20.72 -16.11 0.57
CA PRO A 126 -19.76 -17.17 0.86
C PRO A 126 -18.98 -16.92 2.16
N PRO A 127 -18.42 -17.97 2.78
CA PRO A 127 -17.52 -17.82 3.91
C PRO A 127 -16.40 -16.82 3.61
N ARG A 128 -16.08 -15.95 4.58
CA ARG A 128 -15.04 -14.90 4.47
C ARG A 128 -15.28 -13.83 3.40
N CYS A 129 -16.43 -13.82 2.74
CA CYS A 129 -16.82 -12.68 1.90
C CYS A 129 -17.16 -11.48 2.80
N HIS A 130 -17.03 -10.25 2.32
CA HIS A 130 -17.61 -9.06 2.97
C HIS A 130 -18.13 -8.07 1.92
N HIS A 131 -19.16 -7.29 2.27
CA HIS A 131 -19.65 -6.22 1.41
C HIS A 131 -18.77 -4.99 1.60
N CYS A 132 -18.21 -4.47 0.52
CA CYS A 132 -17.48 -3.21 0.54
C CYS A 132 -18.41 -2.07 0.11
N SER A 133 -18.70 -1.14 1.00
CA SER A 133 -19.50 0.05 0.71
C SER A 133 -18.82 1.04 -0.24
N ILE A 134 -17.50 0.92 -0.48
CA ILE A 134 -16.80 1.77 -1.44
C ILE A 134 -16.90 1.19 -2.85
N CYS A 135 -16.64 -0.12 -2.99
CA CYS A 135 -16.80 -0.83 -4.25
C CYS A 135 -18.26 -1.19 -4.58
N GLN A 136 -19.18 -1.01 -3.62
CA GLN A 136 -20.62 -1.32 -3.74
C GLN A 136 -20.89 -2.77 -4.19
N ARG A 137 -20.10 -3.71 -3.66
CA ARG A 137 -20.24 -5.14 -3.96
C ARG A 137 -19.66 -6.03 -2.87
N CYS A 138 -20.09 -7.29 -2.89
CA CYS A 138 -19.48 -8.35 -2.10
C CYS A 138 -18.16 -8.81 -2.73
N VAL A 139 -17.09 -8.80 -1.93
CA VAL A 139 -15.74 -9.20 -2.33
C VAL A 139 -15.37 -10.52 -1.63
N LEU A 140 -14.91 -11.48 -2.43
CA LEU A 140 -14.48 -12.80 -1.93
C LEU A 140 -13.21 -12.68 -1.10
N LYS A 141 -13.16 -13.34 0.06
CA LYS A 141 -12.03 -13.28 1.01
C LYS A 141 -11.54 -11.84 1.19
N MET A 142 -12.49 -10.92 1.36
CA MET A 142 -12.18 -9.50 1.46
C MET A 142 -11.29 -9.26 2.68
N ASP A 143 -10.16 -8.63 2.46
CA ASP A 143 -9.28 -8.16 3.52
C ASP A 143 -9.66 -6.72 3.88
N HIS A 144 -9.45 -5.78 2.95
CA HIS A 144 -9.85 -4.38 3.12
C HIS A 144 -10.02 -3.65 1.77
N HIS A 145 -10.60 -2.46 1.81
CA HIS A 145 -10.53 -1.52 0.69
C HIS A 145 -9.32 -0.62 0.88
N CYS A 146 -8.39 -0.62 -0.07
CA CYS A 146 -7.13 0.10 0.05
C CYS A 146 -7.14 1.35 -0.83
N VAL A 147 -7.06 2.52 -0.19
CA VAL A 147 -7.07 3.82 -0.86
C VAL A 147 -5.82 4.04 -1.73
N TRP A 148 -4.69 3.40 -1.39
CA TRP A 148 -3.42 3.52 -2.11
C TRP A 148 -3.40 2.82 -3.47
N VAL A 149 -4.28 1.82 -3.65
CA VAL A 149 -4.45 1.07 -4.91
C VAL A 149 -5.83 1.27 -5.52
N VAL A 150 -6.67 2.11 -4.87
CA VAL A 150 -8.04 2.46 -5.29
C VAL A 150 -8.89 1.21 -5.59
N ASN A 151 -8.66 0.14 -4.84
CA ASN A 151 -9.27 -1.16 -5.07
C ASN A 151 -9.41 -1.93 -3.76
N CYS A 152 -10.34 -2.88 -3.73
CA CYS A 152 -10.35 -3.87 -2.66
C CYS A 152 -9.17 -4.83 -2.81
N VAL A 153 -8.69 -5.30 -1.67
CA VAL A 153 -7.78 -6.45 -1.58
C VAL A 153 -8.65 -7.65 -1.18
N GLY A 154 -8.68 -8.64 -2.05
CA GLY A 154 -9.52 -9.84 -1.92
C GLY A 154 -8.86 -11.07 -2.52
N ALA A 155 -9.62 -12.16 -2.62
CA ALA A 155 -9.12 -13.47 -3.04
C ALA A 155 -8.23 -13.46 -4.29
N CYS A 156 -8.61 -12.70 -5.32
CA CYS A 156 -7.98 -12.76 -6.64
C CYS A 156 -6.78 -11.84 -6.81
N ASN A 157 -6.56 -10.87 -5.92
CA ASN A 157 -5.43 -9.94 -5.98
C ASN A 157 -4.55 -9.92 -4.71
N TYR A 158 -4.90 -10.68 -3.67
CA TYR A 158 -4.16 -10.77 -2.41
C TYR A 158 -2.66 -11.05 -2.60
N LYS A 159 -2.31 -11.99 -3.49
CA LYS A 159 -0.90 -12.32 -3.80
C LYS A 159 -0.13 -11.10 -4.33
N PHE A 160 -0.73 -10.35 -5.26
CA PHE A 160 -0.08 -9.16 -5.82
C PHE A 160 0.08 -8.08 -4.75
N PHE A 161 -0.87 -7.97 -3.82
CA PHE A 161 -0.79 -7.02 -2.71
C PHE A 161 0.38 -7.34 -1.78
N LEU A 162 0.58 -8.61 -1.42
CA LEU A 162 1.73 -9.01 -0.61
C LEU A 162 3.06 -8.78 -1.34
N LEU A 163 3.14 -9.08 -2.64
CA LEU A 163 4.34 -8.79 -3.44
C LEU A 163 4.61 -7.29 -3.52
N PHE A 164 3.58 -6.47 -3.69
CA PHE A 164 3.69 -5.01 -3.68
C PHE A 164 4.27 -4.51 -2.35
N LEU A 165 3.78 -5.00 -1.21
CA LEU A 165 4.33 -4.63 0.11
C LEU A 165 5.79 -5.06 0.25
N LEU A 166 6.13 -6.29 -0.16
CA LEU A 166 7.49 -6.81 -0.11
C LEU A 166 8.45 -5.96 -0.95
N TYR A 167 8.12 -5.71 -2.21
CA TYR A 167 8.99 -4.93 -3.10
C TYR A 167 9.05 -3.46 -2.68
N THR A 168 7.99 -2.89 -2.12
CA THR A 168 8.03 -1.55 -1.50
C THR A 168 9.01 -1.50 -0.33
N PHE A 169 8.98 -2.50 0.56
CA PHE A 169 9.93 -2.59 1.66
C PHE A 169 11.38 -2.70 1.18
N LEU A 170 11.65 -3.58 0.20
CA LEU A 170 13.00 -3.76 -0.35
C LEU A 170 13.50 -2.49 -1.05
N GLU A 171 12.66 -1.87 -1.88
CA GLU A 171 12.99 -0.63 -2.60
C GLU A 171 13.30 0.52 -1.64
N THR A 172 12.42 0.76 -0.67
CA THR A 172 12.60 1.83 0.32
C THR A 172 13.82 1.60 1.20
N THR A 173 14.11 0.35 1.56
CA THR A 173 15.34 -0.02 2.30
C THR A 173 16.58 0.29 1.47
N MET A 174 16.57 -0.08 0.19
CA MET A 174 17.67 0.22 -0.73
C MET A 174 17.88 1.72 -0.89
N VAL A 175 16.81 2.49 -1.17
CA VAL A 175 16.86 3.95 -1.29
C VAL A 175 17.43 4.58 -0.02
N THR A 176 17.00 4.11 1.16
CA THR A 176 17.52 4.58 2.45
C THR A 176 19.02 4.33 2.55
N ILE A 177 19.49 3.11 2.27
CA ILE A 177 20.91 2.76 2.35
C ILE A 177 21.75 3.62 1.38
N VAL A 178 21.27 3.82 0.15
CA VAL A 178 21.95 4.62 -0.87
C VAL A 178 22.04 6.11 -0.49
N LEU A 179 20.97 6.67 0.06
CA LEU A 179 20.89 8.10 0.38
C LEU A 179 21.42 8.47 1.77
N LEU A 180 21.59 7.48 2.67
CA LEU A 180 22.04 7.71 4.04
C LEU A 180 23.40 8.43 4.14
N PRO A 181 24.44 8.10 3.35
CA PRO A 181 25.71 8.84 3.39
C PRO A 181 25.53 10.31 3.01
N SER A 182 24.76 10.59 1.94
CA SER A 182 24.45 11.96 1.51
C SER A 182 23.69 12.73 2.58
N PHE A 183 22.75 12.08 3.26
CA PHE A 183 22.01 12.65 4.39
C PHE A 183 22.95 12.99 5.56
N ILE A 184 23.82 12.06 5.96
CA ILE A 184 24.78 12.28 7.05
C ILE A 184 25.73 13.45 6.73
N ASN A 185 26.25 13.50 5.50
CA ASN A 185 27.15 14.57 5.07
C ASN A 185 26.45 15.94 5.10
N PHE A 186 25.25 16.03 4.54
CA PHE A 186 24.46 17.27 4.52
C PHE A 186 24.19 17.82 5.92
N PHE A 187 23.73 16.97 6.84
CA PHE A 187 23.45 17.40 8.22
C PHE A 187 24.73 17.63 9.04
N GLY A 188 25.81 16.92 8.73
CA GLY A 188 27.14 17.17 9.31
C GLY A 188 27.67 18.56 8.96
N GLU A 189 27.63 18.93 7.68
CA GLU A 189 28.03 20.25 7.20
C GLU A 189 27.15 21.36 7.80
N ALA A 190 25.82 21.17 7.81
CA ALA A 190 24.89 22.16 8.38
C ALA A 190 25.16 22.41 9.88
N LYS A 191 25.49 21.36 10.65
CA LYS A 191 25.88 21.50 12.05
C LYS A 191 27.19 22.28 12.21
N ASN A 192 28.18 22.00 11.36
CA ASN A 192 29.47 22.67 11.40
C ASN A 192 29.34 24.16 11.06
N HIS A 193 28.58 24.52 10.03
CA HIS A 193 28.30 25.92 9.69
C HIS A 193 27.51 26.65 10.79
N SER A 194 26.51 26.00 11.41
CA SER A 194 25.79 26.59 12.55
C SER A 194 26.70 26.81 13.75
N SER A 195 27.59 25.87 14.03
CA SER A 195 28.57 25.99 15.11
C SER A 195 29.60 27.09 14.84
N ALA A 196 30.11 27.15 13.61
CA ALA A 196 31.05 28.19 13.18
C ALA A 196 30.41 29.59 13.18
N ALA A 197 29.14 29.70 12.79
CA ALA A 197 28.39 30.95 12.88
C ALA A 197 28.19 31.38 14.34
N LYS A 198 27.86 30.44 15.24
CA LYS A 198 27.74 30.71 16.68
C LYS A 198 29.07 31.13 17.31
N SER A 199 30.18 30.46 16.97
CA SER A 199 31.49 30.85 17.48
C SER A 199 31.95 32.21 16.94
N ALA A 200 31.69 32.52 15.67
CA ALA A 200 31.99 33.84 15.09
C ALA A 200 31.20 34.96 15.77
N ILE A 201 29.91 34.77 16.06
CA ILE A 201 29.08 35.75 16.79
C ILE A 201 29.61 35.98 18.21
N ILE A 202 30.01 34.91 18.91
CA ILE A 202 30.60 35.01 20.25
C ILE A 202 31.92 35.80 20.20
N PHE A 203 32.82 35.48 19.27
CA PHE A 203 34.07 36.23 19.12
C PHE A 203 33.82 37.72 18.84
N LEU A 204 32.91 38.06 17.94
CA LEU A 204 32.57 39.46 17.66
C LEU A 204 31.89 40.19 18.84
N ALA A 205 31.13 39.47 19.67
CA ALA A 205 30.51 40.02 20.87
C ALA A 205 31.51 40.27 22.02
N PHE A 206 32.65 39.57 22.05
CA PHE A 206 33.70 39.75 23.06
C PHE A 206 34.84 40.67 22.60
N ASP A 207 35.04 40.87 21.29
CA ASP A 207 36.03 41.81 20.74
C ASP A 207 35.53 43.26 20.65
N SER A 208 34.27 43.52 21.08
CA SER A 208 33.62 44.84 21.04
C SER A 208 33.41 45.49 22.42
N VAL A 209 34.03 44.95 23.48
CA VAL A 209 34.07 45.58 24.81
C VAL A 209 35.46 46.23 25.01
N PRO A 210 35.56 47.57 25.05
CA PRO A 210 36.83 48.28 25.23
C PRO A 210 37.45 48.12 26.63
#